data_AF-A0AA39MEE4-F1
#
_entry.id   AF-A0AA39MEE4-F1
#
_cell.length_a   1.000
_cell.length_b   1.000
_cell.length_c   1.000
_cell.angle_alpha   90.00
_cell.angle_beta   90.00
_cell.angle_gamma   90.00
#
_symmetry.space_group_name_H-M   'P 1'
#
loop_
_entity.id
_entity.type
_entity.pdbx_description
1 polymer ?
#
loop_
_entity_poly.entity_id
_entity_poly.type
_entity_poly.pdbx_seq_one_letter_code
_entity_poly.pdbx_strand_id
1 'polypeptide(L)'
;MASSDGILCRTHPIIALEVLDYPEQLLVTGIKTGECPVCPVSRHDLGDPACVCGFREMEEVLQAMDILNQGLGAMAFKKACEDAGIKPIQNPFWIKLPFVNIFRSIAPDILHQLYQGIIKHVSGWLKLACGEAEIDARCRRLPPNHNLRLFMKGISHLSCVSGTEHNQISCFLLGIILDVCLANSLSPVRLVRAVRGILDFLYIAQFLIHSDETLDDLDNALQLFHDNKGIFLDLDIQQGFNLPKLHFLSHYRRAIVLYKTTNNYNTEYMEHLHINLAKDAYHSTNRKDEFSQMTTWLER
;
A
#
# COMPACT_ATOMS: atom_id res chain seq x y z
N MET A 1 7.58 30.99 11.46
CA MET A 1 6.63 31.11 10.33
C MET A 1 5.70 32.27 10.63
N ALA A 2 5.33 33.09 9.63
CA ALA A 2 4.39 34.19 9.80
C ALA A 2 2.97 33.71 9.46
N SER A 3 1.99 34.04 10.29
CA SER A 3 0.56 33.83 9.98
C SER A 3 0.05 34.91 9.01
N SER A 4 -1.17 34.73 8.51
CA SER A 4 -1.82 35.65 7.56
C SER A 4 -2.06 37.06 8.11
N ASP A 5 -2.07 37.22 9.43
CA ASP A 5 -2.16 38.49 10.16
C ASP A 5 -0.78 39.05 10.58
N GLY A 6 0.33 38.43 10.12
CA GLY A 6 1.69 38.93 10.32
C GLY A 6 2.33 38.56 11.66
N ILE A 7 1.68 37.73 12.48
CA ILE A 7 2.26 37.27 13.75
C ILE A 7 3.38 36.27 13.48
N LEU A 8 4.57 36.54 14.03
CA LEU A 8 5.71 35.66 13.93
C LEU A 8 5.68 34.61 15.03
N CYS A 9 5.44 33.36 14.64
CA CYS A 9 5.49 32.22 15.55
C CYS A 9 6.82 31.46 15.39
N ARG A 10 7.41 31.05 16.52
CA ARG A 10 8.51 30.08 16.54
C ARG A 10 7.93 28.71 16.22
N THR A 11 8.28 28.19 15.04
CA THR A 11 7.78 26.91 14.53
C THR A 11 8.89 25.87 14.54
N HIS A 12 8.59 24.67 15.04
CA HIS A 12 9.49 23.53 15.06
C HIS A 12 8.87 22.39 14.24
N PRO A 13 9.18 22.29 12.92
CA PRO A 13 8.63 21.22 12.11
C PRO A 13 9.13 19.86 12.61
N ILE A 14 8.22 18.89 12.66
CA ILE A 14 8.52 17.50 12.97
C ILE A 14 8.07 16.63 11.79
N ILE A 15 8.80 15.54 11.55
CA ILE A 15 8.36 14.55 10.57
C ILE A 15 7.25 13.73 11.22
N ALA A 16 6.04 13.86 10.68
CA ALA A 16 4.88 13.14 11.18
C ALA A 16 4.66 11.84 10.40
N LEU A 17 4.51 11.96 9.08
CA LEU A 17 4.19 10.86 8.17
C LEU A 17 5.00 10.95 6.88
N GLU A 18 5.27 9.78 6.33
CA GLU A 18 5.95 9.55 5.06
C GLU A 18 4.95 8.90 4.10
N VAL A 19 4.64 9.60 3.01
CA VAL A 19 3.68 9.16 1.98
C VAL A 19 4.48 8.50 0.86
N LEU A 20 4.68 7.19 1.00
CA LEU A 20 5.67 6.43 0.23
C LEU A 20 5.08 5.13 -0.31
N ASP A 21 5.56 4.69 -1.47
CA ASP A 21 5.28 3.35 -1.96
C ASP A 21 6.07 2.27 -1.19
N TYR A 22 5.78 0.98 -1.40
CA TYR A 22 6.42 -0.08 -0.60
C TYR A 22 7.97 -0.09 -0.71
N PRO A 23 8.58 -0.04 -1.91
CA PRO A 23 10.03 0.14 -2.05
C PRO A 23 10.60 1.33 -1.26
N GLU A 24 9.95 2.49 -1.31
CA GLU A 24 10.37 3.69 -0.61
C GLU A 24 10.20 3.56 0.91
N GLN A 25 9.10 2.95 1.38
CA GLN A 25 8.90 2.62 2.80
C GLN A 25 10.05 1.77 3.33
N LEU A 26 10.49 0.75 2.58
CA LEU A 26 11.62 -0.09 2.96
C LEU A 26 12.95 0.66 2.95
N LEU A 27 13.13 1.58 2.00
CA LEU A 27 14.35 2.40 1.90
C LEU A 27 14.48 3.30 3.13
N VAL A 28 13.40 4.00 3.48
CA VAL A 28 13.36 4.95 4.58
C VAL A 28 13.48 4.27 5.95
N THR A 29 12.81 3.14 6.13
CA THR A 29 12.86 2.36 7.39
C THR A 29 14.09 1.47 7.51
N GLY A 30 14.84 1.28 6.41
CA GLY A 30 15.98 0.36 6.38
C GLY A 30 15.60 -1.12 6.44
N ILE A 31 14.35 -1.47 6.12
CA ILE A 31 13.86 -2.84 6.18
C ILE A 31 14.18 -3.63 4.89
N LYS A 32 14.29 -4.96 5.02
CA LYS A 32 14.60 -5.88 3.91
C LYS A 32 13.37 -6.10 3.03
N THR A 33 13.61 -6.30 1.73
CA THR A 33 12.53 -6.58 0.78
C THR A 33 11.81 -7.87 1.13
N GLY A 34 10.48 -7.83 1.11
CA GLY A 34 9.63 -8.97 1.49
C GLY A 34 9.25 -8.98 2.98
N GLU A 35 9.62 -7.97 3.76
CA GLU A 35 9.21 -7.82 5.16
C GLU A 35 8.22 -6.66 5.35
N CYS A 36 7.61 -6.59 6.53
CA CYS A 36 6.77 -5.47 6.93
C CYS A 36 7.64 -4.26 7.34
N PRO A 37 7.39 -3.05 6.79
CA PRO A 37 8.19 -1.87 7.12
C PRO A 37 7.87 -1.31 8.51
N VAL A 38 6.76 -1.71 9.15
CA VAL A 38 6.31 -1.12 10.43
C VAL A 38 6.44 -2.05 11.62
N CYS A 39 6.17 -3.34 11.46
CA CYS A 39 6.15 -4.31 12.57
C CYS A 39 7.24 -5.39 12.37
N PRO A 40 7.71 -6.03 13.46
CA PRO A 40 8.79 -7.02 13.41
C PRO A 40 8.34 -8.44 13.00
N VAL A 41 7.14 -8.60 12.42
CA VAL A 41 6.66 -9.92 11.99
C VAL A 41 7.64 -10.58 11.01
N SER A 42 7.83 -11.88 11.16
CA SER A 42 8.61 -12.68 10.22
C SER A 42 7.97 -12.65 8.83
N ARG A 43 8.80 -12.57 7.79
CA ARG A 43 8.36 -12.65 6.38
C ARG A 43 7.57 -13.92 6.05
N HIS A 44 7.74 -14.97 6.85
CA HIS A 44 7.07 -16.26 6.67
C HIS A 44 5.66 -16.28 7.26
N ASP A 45 5.32 -15.30 8.09
CA ASP A 45 4.06 -15.23 8.84
C ASP A 45 3.21 -14.02 8.39
N LEU A 46 3.63 -13.30 7.35
CA LEU A 46 2.92 -12.13 6.80
C LEU A 46 1.48 -12.44 6.39
N GLY A 47 1.22 -13.67 5.95
CA GLY A 47 -0.11 -14.12 5.53
C GLY A 47 -1.04 -14.49 6.69
N ASP A 48 -0.57 -14.58 7.92
CA ASP A 48 -1.38 -14.98 9.07
C ASP A 48 -2.00 -13.73 9.73
N PRO A 49 -3.35 -13.63 9.80
CA PRO A 49 -4.01 -12.51 10.45
C PRO A 49 -3.75 -12.46 11.97
N ALA A 50 -3.33 -13.56 12.60
CA ALA A 50 -2.98 -13.59 14.02
C ALA A 50 -1.58 -13.00 14.30
N CYS A 51 -0.73 -12.87 13.27
CA CYS A 51 0.66 -12.43 13.41
C CYS A 51 0.84 -10.92 13.22
N VAL A 52 -0.06 -10.11 13.78
CA VAL A 52 0.01 -8.65 13.72
C VAL A 52 0.68 -8.11 14.99
N CYS A 53 1.88 -7.56 14.82
CA CYS A 53 2.67 -7.02 15.94
C CYS A 53 2.54 -5.49 16.08
N GLY A 54 2.99 -4.99 17.23
CA GLY A 54 3.26 -3.56 17.45
C GLY A 54 4.29 -2.99 16.47
N PHE A 55 4.59 -1.70 16.61
CA PHE A 55 5.68 -1.10 15.87
C PHE A 55 7.02 -1.75 16.24
N ARG A 56 7.98 -1.75 15.31
CA ARG A 56 9.37 -2.10 15.62
C ARG A 56 9.91 -1.15 16.69
N GLU A 57 10.69 -1.70 17.62
CA GLU A 57 11.28 -0.93 18.71
C GLU A 57 12.39 -0.02 18.18
N MET A 58 12.12 1.29 18.22
CA MET A 58 13.06 2.28 17.68
C MET A 58 14.35 2.35 18.49
N GLU A 59 14.27 2.14 19.80
CA GLU A 59 15.43 2.19 20.69
C GLU A 59 16.46 1.11 20.35
N GLU A 60 16.01 -0.12 20.10
CA GLU A 60 16.88 -1.22 19.67
C GLU A 60 17.59 -0.90 18.35
N VAL A 61 16.87 -0.27 17.43
CA VAL A 61 17.40 0.17 16.13
C VAL A 61 18.44 1.29 16.29
N LEU A 62 18.18 2.28 17.16
CA LEU A 62 19.14 3.36 17.44
C LEU A 62 20.42 2.81 18.09
N GLN A 63 20.28 1.87 19.03
CA GLN A 63 21.42 1.19 19.67
C GLN A 63 22.26 0.41 18.65
N ALA A 64 21.62 -0.34 17.75
CA ALA A 64 22.31 -1.04 16.66
C ALA A 64 23.04 -0.06 15.73
N MET A 65 22.44 1.10 15.44
CA MET A 65 23.03 2.13 14.58
C MET A 65 24.23 2.85 15.22
N ASP A 66 24.30 2.90 16.55
CA ASP A 66 25.37 3.59 17.27
C ASP A 66 26.66 2.77 17.42
N ILE A 67 26.64 1.47 17.10
CA ILE A 67 27.78 0.55 17.24
C ILE A 67 29.06 1.06 16.53
N LEU A 68 28.92 1.74 15.39
CA LEU A 68 30.07 2.33 14.70
C LEU A 68 30.66 3.54 15.45
N ASN A 69 29.81 4.38 16.05
CA ASN A 69 30.26 5.52 16.86
C ASN A 69 30.97 5.06 18.14
N GLN A 70 30.61 3.88 18.65
CA GLN A 70 31.27 3.24 19.79
C GLN A 70 32.62 2.60 19.44
N GLY A 71 33.03 2.60 18.16
CA GLY A 71 34.32 2.06 17.73
C GLY A 71 34.41 0.53 17.71
N LEU A 72 33.27 -0.18 17.79
CA LEU A 72 33.22 -1.64 17.86
C LEU A 72 33.41 -2.35 16.50
N GLY A 73 33.50 -1.57 15.41
CA GLY A 73 33.84 -2.05 14.07
C GLY A 73 32.67 -2.58 13.24
N ALA A 74 32.93 -2.79 11.95
CA ALA A 74 31.90 -3.09 10.95
C ALA A 74 31.20 -4.45 11.14
N MET A 75 31.89 -5.46 11.67
CA MET A 75 31.28 -6.78 11.91
C MET A 75 30.26 -6.75 13.05
N ALA A 76 30.59 -6.06 14.15
CA ALA A 76 29.68 -5.87 15.27
C ALA A 76 28.45 -5.06 14.82
N PHE A 77 28.66 -4.00 14.03
CA PHE A 77 27.59 -3.19 13.47
C PHE A 77 26.63 -4.01 12.60
N LYS A 78 27.18 -4.78 11.65
CA LYS A 78 26.38 -5.64 10.78
C LYS A 78 25.54 -6.63 11.59
N LYS A 79 26.14 -7.28 12.60
CA LYS A 79 25.43 -8.23 13.47
C LYS A 79 24.32 -7.55 14.27
N ALA A 80 24.58 -6.40 14.89
CA ALA A 80 23.58 -5.66 15.66
C ALA A 80 22.38 -5.23 14.78
N CYS A 81 22.65 -4.77 13.55
CA CYS A 81 21.59 -4.46 12.59
C CYS A 81 20.78 -5.71 12.17
N GLU A 82 21.45 -6.85 11.97
CA GLU A 82 20.77 -8.12 11.66
C GLU A 82 19.87 -8.56 12.81
N ASP A 83 20.36 -8.49 14.06
CA ASP A 83 19.61 -8.83 15.26
C ASP A 83 18.40 -7.90 15.48
N ALA A 84 18.55 -6.60 15.19
CA ALA A 84 17.46 -5.61 15.21
C ALA A 84 16.53 -5.69 13.97
N GLY A 85 16.80 -6.58 13.01
CA GLY A 85 15.96 -6.80 11.83
C GLY A 85 15.99 -5.66 10.82
N ILE A 86 17.11 -4.92 10.72
CA ILE A 86 17.30 -3.79 9.79
C ILE A 86 18.53 -4.01 8.88
N LYS A 87 18.63 -3.23 7.81
CA LYS A 87 19.83 -3.15 6.97
C LYS A 87 20.92 -2.34 7.70
N PRO A 88 22.21 -2.68 7.52
CA PRO A 88 23.32 -1.92 8.08
C PRO A 88 23.54 -0.59 7.33
N ILE A 89 22.65 0.37 7.57
CA ILE A 89 22.67 1.71 6.96
C ILE A 89 23.38 2.67 7.91
N GLN A 90 24.35 3.41 7.39
CA GLN A 90 25.05 4.44 8.16
C GLN A 90 24.31 5.77 8.05
N ASN A 91 24.09 6.43 9.20
CA ASN A 91 23.53 7.78 9.29
C ASN A 91 22.22 7.99 8.48
N PRO A 92 21.16 7.20 8.70
CA PRO A 92 19.87 7.52 8.10
C PRO A 92 19.40 8.89 8.59
N PHE A 93 18.67 9.61 7.74
CA PHE A 93 18.35 11.04 7.96
C PHE A 93 17.61 11.29 9.29
N TRP A 94 16.81 10.32 9.74
CA TRP A 94 15.97 10.43 10.94
C TRP A 94 16.72 10.14 12.26
N ILE A 95 17.96 9.66 12.23
CA ILE A 95 18.69 9.23 13.44
C ILE A 95 18.90 10.35 14.47
N LYS A 96 18.98 11.61 14.01
CA LYS A 96 19.17 12.79 14.86
C LYS A 96 17.88 13.55 15.14
N LEU A 97 16.72 13.04 14.72
CA LEU A 97 15.44 13.71 14.89
C LEU A 97 14.77 13.22 16.20
N PRO A 98 14.77 14.04 17.27
CA PRO A 98 14.42 13.57 18.62
C PRO A 98 12.94 13.25 18.83
N PHE A 99 12.07 13.66 17.90
CA PHE A 99 10.61 13.50 18.02
C PHE A 99 10.02 12.63 16.91
N VAL A 100 10.87 11.91 16.16
CA VAL A 100 10.45 11.09 15.03
C VAL A 100 10.58 9.63 15.42
N ASN A 101 9.55 8.84 15.13
CA ASN A 101 9.66 7.39 15.08
C ASN A 101 9.35 6.93 13.67
N ILE A 102 10.39 6.49 12.96
CA ILE A 102 10.29 6.22 11.53
C ILE A 102 9.27 5.12 11.21
N PHE A 103 9.16 4.10 12.07
CA PHE A 103 8.21 3.00 11.91
C PHE A 103 6.77 3.45 12.16
N ARG A 104 6.57 4.46 13.01
CA ARG A 104 5.27 5.11 13.18
C ARG A 104 4.96 6.04 12.00
N SER A 105 5.95 6.66 11.40
CA SER A 105 5.76 7.60 10.28
C SER A 105 5.34 6.93 8.97
N ILE A 106 5.37 5.60 8.84
CA ILE A 106 4.90 4.93 7.63
C ILE A 106 3.38 4.86 7.61
N ALA A 107 2.79 5.49 6.59
CA ALA A 107 1.36 5.49 6.37
C ALA A 107 0.91 4.39 5.38
N PRO A 108 -0.33 3.89 5.50
CA PRO A 108 -0.96 3.10 4.44
C PRO A 108 -1.19 3.93 3.18
N ASP A 109 -1.28 3.26 2.03
CA ASP A 109 -1.48 3.92 0.75
C ASP A 109 -2.53 3.20 -0.11
N ILE A 110 -3.63 3.90 -0.40
CA ILE A 110 -4.75 3.33 -1.16
C ILE A 110 -4.30 2.98 -2.57
N LEU A 111 -3.53 3.86 -3.21
CA LEU A 111 -3.13 3.68 -4.60
C LEU A 111 -2.16 2.50 -4.79
N HIS A 112 -1.02 2.51 -4.13
CA HIS A 112 0.04 1.52 -4.32
C HIS A 112 -0.21 0.22 -3.56
N GLN A 113 -0.87 0.25 -2.39
CA GLN A 113 -1.12 -0.97 -1.62
C GLN A 113 -2.45 -1.63 -2.01
N LEU A 114 -3.56 -0.90 -2.09
CA LEU A 114 -4.86 -1.50 -2.42
C LEU A 114 -5.05 -1.64 -3.93
N TYR A 115 -5.09 -0.55 -4.70
CA TYR A 115 -5.37 -0.64 -6.14
C TYR A 115 -4.25 -1.35 -6.92
N GLN A 116 -3.02 -0.83 -6.88
CA GLN A 116 -1.86 -1.40 -7.58
C GLN A 116 -1.23 -2.61 -6.88
N GLY A 117 -1.71 -2.96 -5.68
CA GLY A 117 -1.29 -4.13 -4.94
C GLY A 117 -2.39 -5.20 -4.93
N ILE A 118 -3.29 -5.12 -3.96
CA ILE A 118 -4.27 -6.18 -3.69
C ILE A 118 -5.26 -6.36 -4.83
N ILE A 119 -5.89 -5.29 -5.33
CA ILE A 119 -6.86 -5.38 -6.43
C ILE A 119 -6.21 -5.90 -7.71
N LYS A 120 -4.97 -5.49 -8.00
CA LYS A 120 -4.17 -6.06 -9.09
C LYS A 120 -3.98 -7.57 -8.93
N HIS A 121 -3.61 -8.04 -7.75
CA HIS A 121 -3.46 -9.47 -7.46
C HIS A 121 -4.79 -10.22 -7.58
N VAL A 122 -5.86 -9.71 -6.95
CA VAL A 122 -7.20 -10.30 -7.02
C VAL A 122 -7.70 -10.40 -8.45
N SER A 123 -7.52 -9.34 -9.25
CA SER A 123 -7.89 -9.36 -10.67
C SER A 123 -7.12 -10.42 -11.45
N GLY A 124 -5.82 -10.59 -11.17
CA GLY A 124 -5.01 -11.66 -11.75
C GLY A 124 -5.47 -13.05 -11.33
N TRP A 125 -5.76 -13.24 -10.04
CA TRP A 125 -6.28 -14.51 -9.53
C TRP A 125 -7.63 -14.87 -10.13
N LEU A 126 -8.52 -13.89 -10.33
CA LEU A 126 -9.83 -14.11 -10.97
C LEU A 126 -9.71 -14.49 -12.44
N LYS A 127 -8.77 -13.90 -13.17
CA LYS A 127 -8.46 -14.31 -14.56
C LYS A 127 -8.02 -15.77 -14.63
N LEU A 128 -7.24 -16.24 -13.66
CA LEU A 128 -6.82 -17.64 -13.57
C LEU A 128 -7.95 -18.57 -13.11
N ALA A 129 -8.75 -18.14 -12.13
CA ALA A 129 -9.85 -18.93 -11.57
C ALA A 129 -11.00 -19.17 -12.57
N CYS A 130 -11.39 -18.12 -13.29
CA CYS A 130 -12.56 -18.13 -14.16
C CYS A 130 -12.19 -18.31 -15.65
N GLY A 131 -10.93 -18.06 -16.00
CA GLY A 131 -10.45 -17.98 -17.38
C GLY A 131 -10.61 -16.58 -17.97
N GLU A 132 -9.57 -16.10 -18.66
CA GLU A 132 -9.53 -14.76 -19.28
C GLU A 132 -10.67 -14.53 -20.27
N ALA A 133 -10.97 -15.53 -21.10
CA ALA A 133 -12.02 -15.44 -22.11
C ALA A 133 -13.41 -15.22 -21.48
N GLU A 134 -13.68 -15.87 -20.33
CA GLU A 134 -14.95 -15.75 -19.62
C GLU A 134 -15.05 -14.40 -18.90
N ILE A 135 -13.99 -13.99 -18.21
CA ILE A 135 -13.91 -12.65 -17.58
C ILE A 135 -14.14 -11.55 -18.62
N ASP A 136 -13.48 -11.63 -19.77
CA ASP A 136 -13.62 -10.65 -20.83
C ASP A 136 -15.02 -10.68 -21.46
N ALA A 137 -15.61 -11.87 -21.64
CA ALA A 137 -16.98 -12.01 -22.15
C ALA A 137 -18.00 -11.39 -21.20
N ARG A 138 -17.82 -11.51 -19.89
CA ARG A 138 -18.69 -10.91 -18.87
C ARG A 138 -18.53 -9.39 -18.80
N CYS A 139 -17.29 -8.88 -18.87
CA CYS A 139 -17.03 -7.45 -18.97
C CYS A 139 -17.77 -6.81 -20.16
N ARG A 140 -17.79 -7.49 -21.31
CA ARG A 140 -18.51 -7.05 -22.52
C ARG A 140 -20.04 -7.03 -22.39
N ARG A 141 -20.59 -7.80 -21.44
CA ARG A 141 -22.03 -7.94 -21.21
C ARG A 141 -22.55 -7.02 -20.10
N LEU A 142 -21.67 -6.24 -19.45
CA LEU A 142 -22.09 -5.26 -18.47
C LEU A 142 -23.08 -4.28 -19.12
N PRO A 143 -24.23 -4.00 -18.46
CA PRO A 143 -25.18 -3.05 -18.99
C PRO A 143 -24.54 -1.65 -19.04
N PRO A 144 -24.92 -0.80 -20.00
CA PRO A 144 -24.47 0.59 -20.02
C PRO A 144 -24.76 1.30 -18.70
N ASN A 145 -23.75 1.99 -18.17
CA ASN A 145 -23.84 2.69 -16.90
C ASN A 145 -23.06 4.00 -17.00
N HIS A 146 -23.68 5.11 -16.58
CA HIS A 146 -23.06 6.44 -16.68
C HIS A 146 -21.84 6.64 -15.78
N ASN A 147 -21.71 5.83 -14.73
CA ASN A 147 -20.67 5.94 -13.72
C ASN A 147 -19.57 4.88 -13.88
N LEU A 148 -19.70 3.95 -14.84
CA LEU A 148 -18.74 2.87 -15.06
C LEU A 148 -18.19 2.89 -16.47
N ARG A 149 -16.86 2.77 -16.58
CA ARG A 149 -16.20 2.50 -17.85
C ARG A 149 -16.58 1.11 -18.34
N LEU A 150 -17.12 1.03 -19.56
CA LEU A 150 -17.37 -0.24 -20.24
C LEU A 150 -16.08 -0.75 -20.89
N PHE A 151 -15.58 -1.88 -20.41
CA PHE A 151 -14.43 -2.56 -20.98
C PHE A 151 -14.85 -3.47 -22.14
N MET A 152 -15.17 -2.87 -23.29
CA MET A 152 -15.71 -3.57 -24.48
C MET A 152 -14.74 -4.60 -25.09
N LYS A 153 -13.45 -4.53 -24.76
CA LYS A 153 -12.45 -5.54 -25.13
C LYS A 153 -12.08 -6.48 -23.98
N GLY A 154 -12.79 -6.40 -22.85
CA GLY A 154 -12.43 -7.06 -21.60
C GLY A 154 -11.30 -6.36 -20.85
N ILE A 155 -10.80 -7.02 -19.80
CA ILE A 155 -9.74 -6.50 -18.92
C ILE A 155 -8.47 -7.37 -18.95
N SER A 156 -8.49 -8.50 -19.65
CA SER A 156 -7.38 -9.45 -19.66
C SER A 156 -6.13 -8.90 -20.38
N HIS A 157 -6.33 -8.19 -21.49
CA HIS A 157 -5.27 -7.61 -22.32
C HIS A 157 -4.66 -6.31 -21.78
N LEU A 158 -5.20 -5.74 -20.70
CA LEU A 158 -4.70 -4.46 -20.17
C LEU A 158 -3.33 -4.66 -19.54
N SER A 159 -2.36 -3.86 -19.97
CA SER A 159 -1.01 -3.75 -19.37
C SER A 159 -0.85 -2.38 -18.73
N CYS A 160 -0.01 -2.30 -17.68
CA CYS A 160 0.23 -1.06 -16.94
C CYS A 160 -1.05 -0.36 -16.47
N VAL A 161 -2.02 -1.14 -15.98
CA VAL A 161 -3.32 -0.66 -15.50
C VAL A 161 -3.13 0.40 -14.41
N SER A 162 -3.73 1.57 -14.60
CA SER A 162 -3.65 2.70 -13.67
C SER A 162 -4.50 2.50 -12.42
N GLY A 163 -4.30 3.34 -11.39
CA GLY A 163 -5.13 3.34 -10.18
C GLY A 163 -6.60 3.59 -10.51
N THR A 164 -6.87 4.58 -11.36
CA THR A 164 -8.23 4.90 -11.84
C THR A 164 -8.88 3.72 -12.55
N GLU A 165 -8.12 2.95 -13.35
CA GLU A 165 -8.66 1.75 -14.01
C GLU A 165 -8.94 0.62 -13.02
N HIS A 166 -8.07 0.39 -12.04
CA HIS A 166 -8.34 -0.58 -10.97
C HIS A 166 -9.57 -0.17 -10.14
N ASN A 167 -9.79 1.12 -9.89
CA ASN A 167 -11.01 1.62 -9.26
C ASN A 167 -12.24 1.27 -10.10
N GLN A 168 -12.23 1.57 -11.40
CA GLN A 168 -13.32 1.22 -12.31
C GLN A 168 -13.59 -0.29 -12.37
N ILE A 169 -12.54 -1.11 -12.38
CA ILE A 169 -12.64 -2.57 -12.34
C ILE A 169 -13.30 -3.04 -11.02
N SER A 170 -12.87 -2.49 -9.89
CA SER A 170 -13.37 -2.84 -8.56
C SER A 170 -14.89 -2.71 -8.44
N CYS A 171 -15.48 -1.71 -9.11
CA CYS A 171 -16.91 -1.45 -9.08
C CYS A 171 -17.79 -2.55 -9.70
N PHE A 172 -17.25 -3.38 -10.60
CA PHE A 172 -18.01 -4.46 -11.24
C PHE A 172 -17.42 -5.85 -11.02
N LEU A 173 -16.25 -5.99 -10.38
CA LEU A 173 -15.59 -7.27 -10.13
C LEU A 173 -16.53 -8.29 -9.51
N LEU A 174 -17.28 -7.90 -8.48
CA LEU A 174 -18.21 -8.80 -7.82
C LEU A 174 -19.31 -9.28 -8.78
N GLY A 175 -19.89 -8.36 -9.56
CA GLY A 175 -20.97 -8.66 -10.50
C GLY A 175 -20.59 -9.68 -11.56
N ILE A 176 -19.34 -9.64 -12.04
CA ILE A 176 -18.87 -10.58 -13.06
C ILE A 176 -18.44 -11.94 -12.49
N ILE A 177 -18.37 -12.11 -11.17
CA ILE A 177 -17.96 -13.39 -10.55
C ILE A 177 -19.06 -14.15 -9.81
N LEU A 178 -20.27 -13.58 -9.68
CA LEU A 178 -21.33 -14.15 -8.82
C LEU A 178 -21.72 -15.60 -9.16
N ASP A 179 -21.79 -15.93 -10.44
CA ASP A 179 -22.26 -17.22 -10.97
C ASP A 179 -21.19 -17.90 -11.83
N VAL A 180 -19.91 -17.73 -11.48
CA VAL A 180 -18.81 -18.39 -12.21
C VAL A 180 -18.76 -19.89 -11.91
N CYS A 181 -18.47 -20.66 -12.94
CA CYS A 181 -18.13 -22.07 -12.79
C CYS A 181 -16.63 -22.18 -12.51
N LEU A 182 -16.27 -22.69 -11.33
CA LEU A 182 -14.89 -22.96 -10.98
C LEU A 182 -14.47 -24.36 -11.43
N ALA A 183 -13.15 -24.54 -11.60
CA ALA A 183 -12.56 -25.85 -11.78
C ALA A 183 -12.87 -26.78 -10.58
N ASN A 184 -12.80 -28.09 -10.83
CA ASN A 184 -12.99 -29.13 -9.81
C ASN A 184 -14.35 -29.08 -9.07
N SER A 185 -15.37 -28.46 -9.68
CA SER A 185 -16.71 -28.30 -9.09
C SER A 185 -16.71 -27.60 -7.73
N LEU A 186 -15.68 -26.79 -7.45
CA LEU A 186 -15.62 -26.00 -6.22
C LEU A 186 -16.72 -24.93 -6.22
N SER A 187 -17.30 -24.69 -5.05
CA SER A 187 -18.34 -23.68 -4.90
C SER A 187 -17.75 -22.27 -5.06
N PRO A 188 -18.33 -21.40 -5.93
CA PRO A 188 -17.88 -20.03 -6.09
C PRO A 188 -18.15 -19.17 -4.85
N VAL A 189 -18.94 -19.64 -3.88
CA VAL A 189 -19.30 -18.89 -2.67
C VAL A 189 -18.07 -18.42 -1.89
N ARG A 190 -17.04 -19.28 -1.74
CA ARG A 190 -15.79 -18.89 -1.06
C ARG A 190 -15.02 -17.83 -1.86
N LEU A 191 -14.95 -17.97 -3.18
CA LEU A 191 -14.32 -16.98 -4.05
C LEU A 191 -15.03 -15.62 -3.94
N VAL A 192 -16.36 -15.61 -4.06
CA VAL A 192 -17.19 -14.41 -3.95
C VAL A 192 -17.01 -13.74 -2.58
N ARG A 193 -16.98 -14.51 -1.49
CA ARG A 193 -16.73 -13.98 -0.14
C ARG A 193 -15.34 -13.38 0.01
N ALA A 194 -14.31 -14.05 -0.50
CA ALA A 194 -12.94 -13.53 -0.44
C ALA A 194 -12.83 -12.19 -1.19
N VAL A 195 -13.35 -12.13 -2.43
CA VAL A 195 -13.32 -10.91 -3.23
C VAL A 195 -14.16 -9.80 -2.59
N ARG A 196 -15.34 -10.12 -2.06
CA ARG A 196 -16.17 -9.17 -1.31
C ARG A 196 -15.41 -8.57 -0.13
N GLY A 197 -14.73 -9.39 0.69
CA GLY A 197 -13.96 -8.91 1.83
C GLY A 197 -12.92 -7.85 1.44
N ILE A 198 -12.20 -8.06 0.34
CA ILE A 198 -11.23 -7.06 -0.17
C ILE A 198 -11.91 -5.80 -0.70
N LEU A 199 -13.02 -5.93 -1.44
CA LEU A 199 -13.74 -4.79 -1.98
C LEU A 199 -14.37 -3.95 -0.87
N ASP A 200 -15.01 -4.58 0.11
CA ASP A 200 -15.59 -3.92 1.28
C ASP A 200 -14.48 -3.20 2.06
N PHE A 201 -13.35 -3.87 2.32
CA PHE A 201 -12.19 -3.25 2.97
C PHE A 201 -11.70 -2.01 2.20
N LEU A 202 -11.55 -2.14 0.88
CA LEU A 202 -11.12 -1.04 0.01
C LEU A 202 -12.06 0.17 0.13
N TYR A 203 -13.36 -0.03 0.08
CA TYR A 203 -14.32 1.07 0.12
C TYR A 203 -14.44 1.68 1.52
N ILE A 204 -14.45 0.86 2.58
CA ILE A 204 -14.49 1.35 3.96
C ILE A 204 -13.22 2.15 4.29
N ALA A 205 -12.04 1.68 3.87
CA ALA A 205 -10.77 2.38 4.09
C ALA A 205 -10.72 3.78 3.46
N GLN A 206 -11.61 4.09 2.52
CA GLN A 206 -11.72 5.38 1.84
C GLN A 206 -12.77 6.31 2.46
N PHE A 207 -13.43 5.91 3.55
CA PHE A 207 -14.40 6.78 4.22
C PHE A 207 -13.74 8.05 4.73
N LEU A 208 -14.46 9.18 4.58
CA LEU A 208 -14.00 10.49 5.05
C LEU A 208 -14.21 10.69 6.55
N ILE A 209 -14.98 9.81 7.19
CA ILE A 209 -15.26 9.82 8.62
C ILE A 209 -15.36 8.35 9.06
N HIS A 210 -14.66 8.01 10.14
CA HIS A 210 -14.76 6.70 10.76
C HIS A 210 -15.40 6.82 12.15
N SER A 211 -16.26 5.85 12.46
CA SER A 211 -16.75 5.57 13.82
C SER A 211 -16.15 4.24 14.28
N ASP A 212 -16.37 3.88 15.54
CA ASP A 212 -15.93 2.57 16.04
C ASP A 212 -16.59 1.43 15.25
N GLU A 213 -17.86 1.59 14.85
CA GLU A 213 -18.57 0.63 14.01
C GLU A 213 -17.93 0.48 12.63
N THR A 214 -17.54 1.57 11.96
CA THR A 214 -16.92 1.45 10.63
C THR A 214 -15.49 0.92 10.70
N LEU A 215 -14.80 1.08 11.82
CA LEU A 215 -13.51 0.43 12.06
C LEU A 215 -13.69 -1.08 12.30
N ASP A 216 -14.75 -1.49 13.00
CA ASP A 216 -15.09 -2.90 13.17
C ASP A 216 -15.49 -3.52 11.83
N ASP A 217 -16.27 -2.82 11.00
CA ASP A 217 -16.60 -3.26 9.63
C ASP A 217 -15.34 -3.43 8.76
N LEU A 218 -14.35 -2.53 8.91
CA LEU A 218 -13.07 -2.64 8.22
C LEU A 218 -12.32 -3.93 8.59
N ASP A 219 -12.22 -4.22 9.89
CA ASP A 219 -11.56 -5.44 10.39
C ASP A 219 -12.34 -6.70 9.96
N ASN A 220 -13.67 -6.66 10.03
CA ASN A 220 -14.54 -7.75 9.60
C ASN A 220 -14.40 -8.04 8.11
N ALA A 221 -14.26 -7.00 7.26
CA ALA A 221 -14.03 -7.15 5.84
C ALA A 221 -12.68 -7.84 5.54
N LEU A 222 -11.62 -7.46 6.26
CA LEU A 222 -10.33 -8.14 6.16
C LEU A 222 -10.44 -9.59 6.62
N GLN A 223 -11.07 -9.85 7.77
CA GLN A 223 -11.27 -11.20 8.30
C GLN A 223 -12.05 -12.09 7.32
N LEU A 224 -13.10 -11.55 6.69
CA LEU A 224 -13.86 -12.26 5.66
C LEU A 224 -12.97 -12.72 4.50
N PHE A 225 -12.01 -11.89 4.07
CA PHE A 225 -11.01 -12.32 3.10
C PHE A 225 -10.12 -13.44 3.66
N HIS A 226 -9.58 -13.28 4.88
CA HIS A 226 -8.71 -14.29 5.48
C HIS A 226 -9.38 -15.65 5.67
N ASP A 227 -10.66 -15.68 6.05
CA ASP A 227 -11.45 -16.90 6.21
C ASP A 227 -11.68 -17.65 4.89
N ASN A 228 -11.66 -16.93 3.76
CA ASN A 228 -12.06 -17.47 2.46
C ASN A 228 -10.92 -17.58 1.44
N LYS A 229 -9.79 -16.88 1.62
CA LYS A 229 -8.67 -16.82 0.66
C LYS A 229 -8.04 -18.17 0.35
N GLY A 230 -8.22 -19.17 1.23
CA GLY A 230 -7.80 -20.55 0.97
C GLY A 230 -8.32 -21.10 -0.36
N ILE A 231 -9.42 -20.57 -0.90
CA ILE A 231 -9.94 -20.95 -2.23
C ILE A 231 -8.91 -20.78 -3.35
N PHE A 232 -8.01 -19.80 -3.26
CA PHE A 232 -6.96 -19.61 -4.26
C PHE A 232 -5.82 -20.63 -4.13
N LEU A 233 -5.66 -21.24 -2.95
CA LEU A 233 -4.75 -22.39 -2.77
C LEU A 233 -5.41 -23.65 -3.34
N ASP A 234 -6.70 -23.87 -3.03
CA ASP A 234 -7.47 -25.02 -3.49
C ASP A 234 -7.61 -25.09 -5.03
N LEU A 235 -7.49 -23.94 -5.69
CA LEU A 235 -7.48 -23.79 -7.15
C LEU A 235 -6.06 -23.81 -7.76
N ASP A 236 -5.01 -24.03 -6.97
CA ASP A 236 -3.60 -23.97 -7.38
C ASP A 236 -3.17 -22.63 -8.01
N ILE A 237 -3.89 -21.55 -7.72
CA ILE A 237 -3.62 -20.20 -8.26
C ILE A 237 -2.53 -19.50 -7.48
N GLN A 238 -2.43 -19.78 -6.19
CA GLN A 238 -1.50 -19.14 -5.28
C GLN A 238 -0.85 -20.15 -4.35
N GLN A 239 0.42 -19.94 -4.03
CA GLN A 239 1.23 -20.84 -3.18
C GLN A 239 1.33 -20.36 -1.72
N GLY A 240 0.94 -19.11 -1.45
CA GLY A 240 0.94 -18.53 -0.12
C GLY A 240 0.52 -17.07 -0.11
N PHE A 241 0.26 -16.54 1.07
CA PHE A 241 -0.24 -15.16 1.25
C PHE A 241 0.75 -14.27 1.99
N ASN A 242 2.04 -14.63 1.98
CA ASN A 242 3.12 -13.85 2.58
C ASN A 242 3.48 -12.64 1.71
N LEU A 243 2.48 -11.78 1.47
CA LEU A 243 2.57 -10.58 0.66
C LEU A 243 2.65 -9.38 1.62
N PRO A 244 3.73 -8.59 1.61
CA PRO A 244 3.86 -7.43 2.49
C PRO A 244 2.69 -6.44 2.38
N LYS A 245 2.21 -6.20 1.15
CA LYS A 245 1.04 -5.36 0.91
C LYS A 245 -0.23 -5.92 1.55
N LEU A 246 -0.44 -7.24 1.53
CA LEU A 246 -1.59 -7.88 2.16
C LEU A 246 -1.51 -7.78 3.67
N HIS A 247 -0.34 -8.10 4.24
CA HIS A 247 -0.10 -7.97 5.67
C HIS A 247 -0.37 -6.53 6.15
N PHE A 248 0.01 -5.53 5.34
CA PHE A 248 -0.14 -4.13 5.68
C PHE A 248 -1.60 -3.70 5.87
N LEU A 249 -2.59 -4.40 5.30
CA LEU A 249 -4.01 -4.13 5.52
C LEU A 249 -4.36 -4.21 7.02
N SER A 250 -3.70 -5.09 7.77
CA SER A 250 -3.88 -5.24 9.22
C SER A 250 -3.43 -4.02 10.03
N HIS A 251 -2.68 -3.09 9.41
CA HIS A 251 -2.23 -1.85 10.05
C HIS A 251 -3.15 -0.65 9.74
N TYR A 252 -4.15 -0.80 8.87
CA TYR A 252 -5.03 0.30 8.46
C TYR A 252 -5.85 0.86 9.63
N ARG A 253 -6.49 0.01 10.44
CA ARG A 253 -7.23 0.49 11.63
C ARG A 253 -6.36 1.35 12.52
N ARG A 254 -5.15 0.86 12.84
CA ARG A 254 -4.18 1.60 13.67
C ARG A 254 -3.81 2.93 13.02
N ALA A 255 -3.55 2.95 11.72
CA ALA A 255 -3.23 4.18 11.00
C ALA A 255 -4.41 5.16 10.98
N ILE A 256 -5.64 4.68 10.78
CA ILE A 256 -6.84 5.53 10.79
C ILE A 256 -7.07 6.16 12.16
N VAL A 257 -6.87 5.40 13.24
CA VAL A 257 -6.98 5.92 14.61
C VAL A 257 -5.92 7.00 14.89
N LEU A 258 -4.67 6.77 14.47
CA LEU A 258 -3.55 7.69 14.74
C LEU A 258 -3.55 8.92 13.82
N TYR A 259 -3.82 8.73 12.54
CA TYR A 259 -3.59 9.71 11.46
C TYR A 259 -4.86 10.16 10.76
N LYS A 260 -6.03 9.71 11.26
CA LYS A 260 -7.33 9.95 10.66
C LYS A 260 -7.41 9.31 9.27
N THR A 261 -8.26 9.87 8.44
CA THR A 261 -8.71 9.32 7.17
C THR A 261 -7.57 9.20 6.15
N THR A 262 -7.64 8.19 5.29
CA THR A 262 -6.56 7.81 4.37
C THR A 262 -6.28 8.86 3.30
N ASN A 263 -7.25 9.72 2.99
CA ASN A 263 -7.07 10.87 2.10
C ASN A 263 -5.99 11.86 2.59
N ASN A 264 -5.64 11.88 3.87
CA ASN A 264 -4.61 12.76 4.41
C ASN A 264 -3.18 12.34 4.02
N TYR A 265 -2.99 11.10 3.57
CA TYR A 265 -1.67 10.52 3.32
C TYR A 265 -1.65 9.54 2.13
N ASN A 266 -2.66 9.59 1.25
CA ASN A 266 -2.71 8.81 0.01
C ASN A 266 -1.80 9.42 -1.06
N THR A 267 -1.01 8.60 -1.75
CA THR A 267 -0.06 9.08 -2.77
C THR A 267 -0.74 9.61 -4.03
N GLU A 268 -2.02 9.29 -4.26
CA GLU A 268 -2.76 9.71 -5.47
C GLU A 268 -2.69 11.22 -5.71
N TYR A 269 -2.84 12.02 -4.64
CA TYR A 269 -2.70 13.47 -4.72
C TYR A 269 -1.29 13.90 -5.17
N MET A 270 -0.26 13.26 -4.63
CA MET A 270 1.14 13.53 -4.96
C MET A 270 1.48 13.07 -6.39
N GLU A 271 0.92 11.95 -6.86
CA GLU A 271 1.14 11.49 -8.23
C GLU A 271 0.51 12.44 -9.25
N HIS A 272 -0.67 13.00 -8.96
CA HIS A 272 -1.27 14.06 -9.76
C HIS A 272 -0.38 15.31 -9.82
N LEU A 273 0.20 15.73 -8.70
CA LEU A 273 1.15 16.85 -8.67
C LEU A 273 2.44 16.51 -9.44
N HIS A 274 2.94 15.28 -9.36
CA HIS A 274 4.15 14.85 -10.06
C HIS A 274 4.01 14.94 -11.60
N ILE A 275 2.81 14.81 -12.14
CA ILE A 275 2.54 15.08 -13.56
C ILE A 275 2.93 16.52 -13.90
N ASN A 276 2.38 17.50 -13.17
CA ASN A 276 2.60 18.92 -13.47
C ASN A 276 4.00 19.40 -13.04
N LEU A 277 4.42 19.06 -11.82
CA LEU A 277 5.62 19.60 -11.19
C LEU A 277 6.91 18.93 -11.66
N ALA A 278 6.83 17.71 -12.19
CA ALA A 278 8.01 16.98 -12.65
C ALA A 278 7.92 16.55 -14.13
N LYS A 279 6.87 15.84 -14.55
CA LYS A 279 6.81 15.30 -15.93
C LYS A 279 6.64 16.42 -16.96
N ASP A 280 5.68 17.31 -16.77
CA ASP A 280 5.44 18.45 -17.67
C ASP A 280 6.60 19.44 -17.60
N ALA A 281 7.09 19.72 -16.39
CA ALA A 281 8.29 20.50 -16.18
C ALA A 281 9.48 19.94 -16.98
N TYR A 282 9.77 18.63 -16.85
CA TYR A 282 10.83 17.95 -17.58
C TYR A 282 10.63 17.99 -19.10
N HIS A 283 9.40 17.73 -19.58
CA HIS A 283 9.06 17.82 -21.00
C HIS A 283 9.24 19.21 -21.58
N SER A 284 9.10 20.25 -20.77
CA SER A 284 9.32 21.65 -21.16
C SER A 284 10.81 22.05 -21.20
N THR A 285 11.71 21.20 -20.70
CA THR A 285 13.16 21.45 -20.73
C THR A 285 13.78 21.02 -22.07
N ASN A 286 15.00 21.50 -22.30
CA ASN A 286 15.85 21.02 -23.40
C ASN A 286 16.53 19.65 -23.10
N ARG A 287 16.24 19.02 -21.94
CA ARG A 287 16.83 17.76 -21.45
C ARG A 287 18.35 17.78 -21.26
N LYS A 288 18.92 18.97 -21.01
CA LYS A 288 20.32 19.16 -20.63
C LYS A 288 20.37 20.04 -19.39
N ASP A 289 20.95 19.56 -18.30
CA ASP A 289 20.96 20.26 -17.01
C ASP A 289 19.53 20.69 -16.62
N GLU A 290 18.60 19.74 -16.73
CA GLU A 290 17.15 19.94 -16.62
C GLU A 290 16.72 20.46 -15.25
N PHE A 291 17.48 20.18 -14.19
CA PHE A 291 17.07 20.48 -12.82
C PHE A 291 16.82 21.98 -12.62
N SER A 292 17.73 22.84 -13.08
CA SER A 292 17.56 24.30 -12.98
C SER A 292 16.39 24.82 -13.83
N GLN A 293 16.09 24.17 -14.95
CA GLN A 293 14.97 24.54 -15.82
C GLN A 293 13.63 24.12 -15.19
N MET A 294 13.59 22.94 -14.57
CA MET A 294 12.44 22.44 -13.83
C MET A 294 12.17 23.29 -12.59
N THR A 295 13.19 23.79 -11.88
CA THR A 295 12.96 24.71 -10.75
C THR A 295 12.33 26.03 -11.18
N THR A 296 12.73 26.61 -12.33
CA THR A 296 12.08 27.82 -12.86
C THR A 296 10.62 27.57 -13.26
N TRP A 297 10.26 26.35 -13.68
CA TRP A 297 8.87 25.99 -13.94
C TRP A 297 8.00 26.10 -12.68
N LEU A 298 8.53 25.73 -11.51
CA LEU A 298 7.82 25.76 -10.23
C LEU A 298 7.57 27.18 -9.69
N GLU A 299 8.22 28.20 -10.25
CA GLU A 299 8.07 29.60 -9.85
C GLU A 299 6.95 30.34 -10.61
N ARG A 300 6.26 29.68 -11.55
CA ARG A 300 5.18 30.24 -12.37
C ARG A 300 3.82 30.15 -11.71
#